data_AF-A0A961K8N7-F1
#
_entry.id   AF-A0A961K8N7-F1
#
_cell.length_a   1.000
_cell.length_b   1.000
_cell.length_c   1.000
_cell.angle_alpha   90.00
_cell.angle_beta   90.00
_cell.angle_gamma   90.00
#
_symmetry.space_group_name_H-M   'P 1'
#
loop_
_entity.id
_entity.type
_entity.pdbx_description
1 polymer ?
#
loop_
_entity_poly.entity_id
_entity_poly.type
_entity_poly.pdbx_seq_one_letter_code
_entity_poly.pdbx_strand_id
1 'polypeptide(L)'
;MVPLGLSNAATVRAGRAFGRGDAKALRAGAKAAFLLGVGWAAVAAVLFMLLPEVLVSLYIAPDEPLRAEIVALGRGLLLVAALFQLADATQVNAIALLRGMQDTRVPMWIAAASYWAIGASSAWALGIWLGFGAVGVWGGLVSGLTAAAVALTARFWLRSATVSPQTARTAAPPPVAGRER
;
A
#
# COMPACT_ATOMS: atom_id res chain seq x y z
N MET A 1 11.07 -2.17 6.27
CA MET A 1 11.52 -3.20 5.30
C MET A 1 10.61 -4.44 5.26
N VAL A 2 10.00 -4.85 6.37
CA VAL A 2 9.07 -6.01 6.42
C VAL A 2 7.91 -5.90 5.40
N PRO A 3 7.21 -4.75 5.23
CA PRO A 3 6.11 -4.65 4.25
C PRO A 3 6.57 -4.80 2.79
N LEU A 4 7.78 -4.33 2.46
CA LEU A 4 8.34 -4.46 1.11
C LEU A 4 8.68 -5.92 0.77
N GLY A 5 9.25 -6.66 1.72
CA GLY A 5 9.50 -8.10 1.54
C GLY A 5 8.20 -8.88 1.31
N LEU A 6 7.17 -8.59 2.10
CA LEU A 6 5.84 -9.17 1.93
C LEU A 6 5.21 -8.82 0.57
N SER A 7 5.34 -7.56 0.15
CA SER A 7 4.85 -7.03 -1.12
C SER A 7 5.49 -7.74 -2.33
N ASN A 8 6.79 -8.03 -2.27
CA ASN A 8 7.46 -8.82 -3.32
C ASN A 8 6.93 -10.27 -3.37
N ALA A 9 6.74 -10.92 -2.23
CA ALA A 9 6.14 -12.25 -2.17
C ALA A 9 4.70 -12.26 -2.69
N ALA A 10 3.92 -11.23 -2.36
CA ALA A 10 2.55 -11.04 -2.87
C ALA A 10 2.52 -10.90 -4.39
N THR A 11 3.46 -10.14 -4.97
CA THR A 11 3.60 -9.97 -6.43
C THR A 11 3.82 -11.31 -7.13
N VAL A 12 4.75 -12.13 -6.64
CA VAL A 12 5.06 -13.45 -7.23
C VAL A 12 3.87 -14.41 -7.10
N ARG A 13 3.23 -14.46 -5.93
CA ARG A 13 2.06 -15.34 -5.71
C ARG A 13 0.87 -14.92 -6.57
N ALA A 14 0.61 -13.62 -6.67
CA ALA A 14 -0.46 -13.08 -7.51
C ALA A 14 -0.20 -13.38 -8.99
N GLY A 15 1.02 -13.19 -9.49
CA GLY A 15 1.39 -13.52 -10.86
C GLY A 15 1.21 -15.00 -11.19
N ARG A 16 1.61 -15.90 -10.29
CA ARG A 16 1.41 -17.35 -10.48
C ARG A 16 -0.08 -17.73 -10.50
N ALA A 17 -0.90 -17.15 -9.62
CA ALA A 17 -2.34 -17.43 -9.59
C ALA A 17 -3.08 -16.83 -10.80
N PHE A 18 -2.74 -15.60 -11.17
CA PHE A 18 -3.28 -14.91 -12.32
C PHE A 18 -2.95 -15.64 -13.64
N GLY A 19 -1.70 -16.08 -13.81
CA GLY A 19 -1.27 -16.86 -14.97
C GLY A 19 -1.96 -18.22 -15.12
N ARG A 20 -2.50 -18.79 -14.03
CA ARG A 20 -3.31 -20.02 -14.07
C ARG A 20 -4.81 -19.76 -14.24
N GLY A 21 -5.25 -18.50 -14.30
CA GLY A 21 -6.67 -18.15 -14.26
C GLY A 21 -7.37 -18.53 -12.94
N ASP A 22 -6.61 -18.76 -11.86
CA ASP A 22 -7.14 -19.20 -10.57
C ASP A 22 -7.50 -18.00 -9.69
N ALA A 23 -8.72 -17.50 -9.90
CA ALA A 23 -9.25 -16.36 -9.17
C ALA A 23 -9.44 -16.62 -7.67
N LYS A 24 -9.60 -17.89 -7.26
CA LYS A 24 -9.76 -18.26 -5.84
C LYS A 24 -8.43 -18.15 -5.13
N ALA A 25 -7.37 -18.74 -5.69
CA ALA A 25 -6.02 -18.65 -5.15
C ALA A 25 -5.50 -17.21 -5.15
N LEU A 26 -5.81 -16.42 -6.19
CA LEU A 26 -5.44 -15.00 -6.26
C LEU A 26 -6.03 -14.21 -5.08
N ARG A 27 -7.34 -14.34 -4.84
CA ARG A 27 -8.03 -13.63 -3.75
C ARG A 27 -7.58 -14.12 -2.37
N ALA A 28 -7.36 -15.42 -2.19
CA ALA A 28 -6.84 -15.97 -0.93
C ALA A 28 -5.44 -15.43 -0.63
N GLY A 29 -4.56 -15.39 -1.64
CA GLY A 29 -3.22 -14.80 -1.52
C GLY A 29 -3.26 -13.30 -1.18
N ALA A 30 -4.18 -12.56 -1.81
CA ALA A 30 -4.37 -11.15 -1.51
C ALA A 30 -4.85 -10.90 -0.08
N LYS A 31 -5.84 -11.66 0.41
CA LYS A 31 -6.29 -11.56 1.81
C LYS A 31 -5.15 -11.78 2.80
N ALA A 32 -4.31 -12.79 2.55
CA ALA A 32 -3.13 -13.06 3.39
C ALA A 32 -2.11 -11.91 3.33
N ALA A 33 -1.84 -11.36 2.15
CA ALA A 33 -0.93 -10.22 2.00
C ALA A 33 -1.43 -8.98 2.74
N PHE A 34 -2.71 -8.64 2.61
CA PHE A 34 -3.32 -7.52 3.35
C PHE A 34 -3.30 -7.77 4.86
N LEU A 35 -3.68 -8.97 5.31
CA LEU A 35 -3.70 -9.29 6.74
C LEU A 35 -2.31 -9.16 7.38
N LEU A 36 -1.28 -9.72 6.74
CA LEU A 36 0.08 -9.66 7.25
C LEU A 36 0.66 -8.25 7.17
N GLY A 37 0.42 -7.54 6.05
CA GLY A 37 1.00 -6.21 5.83
C GLY A 37 0.34 -5.13 6.69
N VAL A 38 -0.99 -5.09 6.71
CA VAL A 38 -1.76 -4.16 7.55
C VAL A 38 -1.65 -4.57 9.02
N GLY A 39 -1.61 -5.86 9.34
CA GLY A 39 -1.37 -6.34 10.71
C GLY A 39 -0.03 -5.87 11.26
N TRP A 40 1.05 -5.97 10.47
CA TRP A 40 2.35 -5.41 10.86
C TRP A 40 2.30 -3.88 11.03
N ALA A 41 1.66 -3.18 10.10
CA ALA A 41 1.48 -1.73 10.20
C ALA A 41 0.67 -1.32 11.43
N ALA A 42 -0.33 -2.11 11.82
CA ALA A 42 -1.12 -1.88 13.03
C ALA A 42 -0.28 -2.05 14.29
N VAL A 43 0.58 -3.07 14.37
CA VAL A 43 1.54 -3.21 15.48
C VAL A 43 2.45 -2.00 15.57
N ALA A 44 3.02 -1.54 14.45
CA ALA A 44 3.84 -0.33 14.42
C ALA A 44 3.07 0.92 14.84
N ALA A 45 1.83 1.08 14.38
CA ALA A 45 0.95 2.18 14.74
C ALA A 45 0.67 2.22 16.25
N VAL A 46 0.38 1.07 16.87
CA VAL A 46 0.20 0.95 18.32
C VAL A 46 1.48 1.37 19.06
N LEU A 47 2.66 0.93 18.61
CA LEU A 47 3.93 1.33 19.22
C LEU A 47 4.15 2.85 19.13
N PHE A 48 3.82 3.47 18.00
CA PHE A 48 3.91 4.93 17.83
C PHE A 48 2.96 5.69 18.75
N MET A 49 1.78 5.12 19.05
CA MET A 49 0.82 5.71 19.97
C MET A 49 1.20 5.52 21.45
N LEU A 50 1.78 4.38 21.82
CA LEU A 50 2.12 4.05 23.20
C LEU A 50 3.45 4.64 23.67
N LEU A 51 4.44 4.72 22.77
CA LEU A 51 5.81 5.10 23.11
C LEU A 51 6.32 6.32 22.33
N PRO A 52 5.53 7.39 22.10
CA PRO A 52 5.97 8.47 21.22
C PRO A 52 7.18 9.22 21.76
N GLU A 53 7.22 9.50 23.06
CA GLU A 53 8.31 10.25 23.69
C GLU A 53 9.62 9.47 23.69
N VAL A 54 9.56 8.16 24.01
CA VAL A 54 10.73 7.28 23.94
C VAL A 54 11.29 7.29 22.52
N LEU A 55 10.44 7.04 21.52
CA LEU A 55 10.86 6.98 20.13
C LEU A 55 11.46 8.29 19.63
N VAL A 56 10.87 9.44 19.94
CA VAL A 56 11.40 10.75 19.53
C VAL A 56 12.71 11.06 20.27
N SER A 57 12.77 10.76 21.57
CA SER A 57 13.95 11.06 22.40
C SER A 57 15.20 10.27 22.00
N LEU A 58 15.06 9.12 21.36
CA LEU A 58 16.19 8.34 20.83
C LEU A 58 16.97 9.09 19.74
N TYR A 59 16.35 10.08 19.09
CA TYR A 59 16.95 10.84 17.99
C TYR A 59 17.39 12.25 18.40
N ILE A 60 17.27 12.62 19.69
CA ILE A 60 17.59 13.96 20.17
C ILE A 60 18.66 13.88 21.26
N ALA A 61 19.71 14.70 21.13
CA ALA A 61 20.77 14.77 22.11
C ALA A 61 20.25 15.27 23.49
N PRO A 62 20.77 14.75 24.62
CA PRO A 62 20.31 15.16 25.95
C PRO A 62 20.51 16.65 26.26
N ASP A 63 21.51 17.27 25.65
CA ASP A 63 21.93 18.67 25.82
C ASP A 63 21.28 19.64 24.82
N GLU A 64 20.34 19.16 23.98
CA GLU A 64 19.65 19.99 22.99
C GLU A 64 18.76 21.06 23.68
N PRO A 65 18.99 22.36 23.43
CA PRO A 65 18.26 23.45 24.09
C PRO A 65 16.75 23.42 23.82
N LEU A 66 16.35 22.96 22.63
CA LEU A 66 14.94 22.92 22.18
C LEU A 66 14.30 21.55 22.37
N ARG A 67 14.90 20.65 23.14
CA ARG A 67 14.46 19.25 23.29
C ARG A 67 12.97 19.13 23.64
N ALA A 68 12.47 19.94 24.57
CA ALA A 68 11.08 19.87 25.01
C ALA A 68 10.09 20.22 23.88
N GLU A 69 10.39 21.24 23.08
CA GLU A 69 9.57 21.67 21.95
C GLU A 69 9.59 20.63 20.81
N ILE A 70 10.76 20.08 20.50
CA ILE A 70 10.91 19.04 19.47
C ILE A 70 10.16 17.77 19.88
N VAL A 71 10.24 17.35 21.15
CA VAL A 71 9.50 16.17 21.66
C VAL A 71 7.99 16.40 21.59
N ALA A 72 7.51 17.60 21.95
CA ALA A 72 6.09 17.94 21.86
C ALA A 72 5.56 17.89 20.42
N LEU A 73 6.32 18.46 19.47
CA LEU A 73 5.97 18.43 18.04
C LEU A 73 6.07 17.00 17.47
N GLY A 74 7.11 16.26 17.84
CA GLY A 74 7.34 14.87 17.44
C GLY A 74 6.22 13.93 17.88
N ARG A 75 5.63 14.15 19.06
CA ARG A 75 4.45 13.39 19.52
C ARG A 75 3.27 13.54 18.55
N GLY A 76 2.97 14.77 18.13
CA GLY A 76 1.91 15.04 17.16
C GLY A 76 2.18 14.37 15.81
N LEU A 77 3.42 14.47 15.32
CA LEU A 77 3.82 13.83 14.05
C LEU A 77 3.80 12.30 14.12
N LEU A 78 4.13 11.68 15.25
CA LEU A 78 4.07 10.23 15.41
C LEU A 78 2.64 9.69 15.35
N LEU A 79 1.65 10.44 15.83
CA LEU A 79 0.25 10.07 15.68
C LEU A 79 -0.17 10.08 14.20
N VAL A 80 0.28 11.09 13.43
CA VAL A 80 0.06 11.12 11.99
C VAL A 80 0.81 9.98 11.29
N ALA A 81 2.04 9.67 11.73
CA ALA A 81 2.83 8.56 11.20
C ALA A 81 2.17 7.20 11.44
N ALA A 82 1.44 7.03 12.55
CA ALA A 82 0.68 5.82 12.84
C ALA A 82 -0.41 5.57 11.78
N LEU A 83 -1.14 6.62 11.39
CA LEU A 83 -2.12 6.57 10.30
C LEU A 83 -1.44 6.36 8.93
N PHE A 84 -0.33 7.06 8.71
CA PHE A 84 0.46 6.94 7.48
C PHE A 84 0.87 5.49 7.23
N GLN A 85 1.36 4.79 8.25
CA GLN A 85 1.86 3.43 8.08
C GLN A 85 0.76 2.44 7.67
N LEU A 86 -0.47 2.62 8.16
CA LEU A 86 -1.64 1.81 7.79
C LEU A 86 -2.05 2.05 6.33
N ALA A 87 -2.13 3.32 5.92
CA ALA A 87 -2.46 3.69 4.55
C ALA A 87 -1.37 3.19 3.57
N ASP A 88 -0.10 3.41 3.90
CA ASP A 88 1.05 2.98 3.11
C ASP A 88 1.09 1.44 2.95
N ALA A 89 0.95 0.68 4.03
CA ALA A 89 0.95 -0.77 3.95
C ALA A 89 -0.21 -1.31 3.10
N THR A 90 -1.38 -0.69 3.18
CA THR A 90 -2.53 -1.06 2.35
C THR A 90 -2.24 -0.78 0.88
N GLN A 91 -1.78 0.43 0.56
CA GLN A 91 -1.50 0.84 -0.81
C GLN A 91 -0.36 0.02 -1.45
N VAL A 92 0.74 -0.21 -0.73
CA VAL A 92 1.90 -0.97 -1.20
C VAL A 92 1.51 -2.41 -1.53
N ASN A 93 0.68 -3.04 -0.71
CA ASN A 93 0.17 -4.38 -1.00
C ASN A 93 -0.74 -4.39 -2.23
N ALA A 94 -1.66 -3.42 -2.35
CA ALA A 94 -2.54 -3.31 -3.51
C ALA A 94 -1.74 -3.15 -4.82
N ILE A 95 -0.73 -2.29 -4.83
CA ILE A 95 0.15 -2.08 -5.99
C ILE A 95 0.91 -3.36 -6.35
N ALA A 96 1.46 -4.09 -5.38
CA ALA A 96 2.15 -5.34 -5.64
C ALA A 96 1.24 -6.41 -6.25
N LEU A 97 0.03 -6.54 -5.72
CA LEU A 97 -0.94 -7.49 -6.25
C LEU A 97 -1.34 -7.13 -7.69
N LEU A 98 -1.62 -5.84 -7.96
CA LEU A 98 -1.92 -5.34 -9.31
C LEU A 98 -0.75 -5.54 -10.27
N ARG A 99 0.49 -5.29 -9.82
CA ARG A 99 1.71 -5.57 -10.58
C ARG A 99 1.83 -7.06 -10.91
N GLY A 100 1.51 -7.94 -9.96
CA GLY A 100 1.44 -9.39 -10.20
C GLY A 100 0.41 -9.76 -11.28
N MET A 101 -0.69 -9.01 -11.39
CA MET A 101 -1.69 -9.15 -12.45
C MET A 101 -1.34 -8.41 -13.75
N GLN A 102 -0.12 -7.86 -13.86
CA GLN A 102 0.35 -7.04 -14.98
C GLN A 102 -0.47 -5.76 -15.21
N ASP A 103 -1.21 -5.28 -14.20
CA ASP A 103 -1.91 -4.00 -14.23
C ASP A 103 -1.03 -2.93 -13.56
N THR A 104 -0.34 -2.12 -14.37
CA THR A 104 0.60 -1.09 -13.88
C THR A 104 0.26 0.32 -14.34
N ARG A 105 -0.39 0.49 -15.50
CA ARG A 105 -0.74 1.81 -16.06
C ARG A 105 -1.81 2.52 -15.25
N VAL A 106 -2.91 1.84 -14.93
CA VAL A 106 -4.02 2.44 -14.17
C VAL A 106 -3.58 2.78 -12.74
N PRO A 107 -2.86 1.89 -12.02
CA PRO A 107 -2.31 2.22 -10.70
C PRO A 107 -1.41 3.45 -10.67
N MET A 108 -0.59 3.65 -11.71
CA MET A 108 0.29 4.81 -11.82
C MET A 108 -0.51 6.12 -11.83
N TRP A 109 -1.57 6.20 -12.63
CA TRP A 109 -2.44 7.38 -12.69
C TRP A 109 -3.23 7.59 -11.40
N ILE A 110 -3.72 6.51 -10.78
CA ILE A 110 -4.40 6.60 -9.48
C ILE A 110 -3.44 7.18 -8.42
N ALA A 111 -2.20 6.69 -8.36
CA ALA A 111 -1.20 7.18 -7.42
C ALA A 111 -0.86 8.66 -7.68
N ALA A 112 -0.62 9.03 -8.94
CA ALA A 112 -0.33 10.42 -9.31
C ALA A 112 -1.46 11.36 -8.91
N ALA A 113 -2.72 11.03 -9.25
CA ALA A 113 -3.88 11.84 -8.90
C ALA A 113 -4.06 11.93 -7.38
N SER A 114 -3.91 10.82 -6.66
CA SER A 114 -4.09 10.81 -5.20
C SER A 114 -3.03 11.64 -4.48
N TYR A 115 -1.78 11.57 -4.92
CA TYR A 115 -0.69 12.32 -4.27
C TYR A 115 -0.71 13.80 -4.61
N TRP A 116 -1.01 14.16 -5.86
CA TRP A 116 -1.01 15.57 -6.27
C TRP A 116 -2.33 16.27 -6.00
N ALA A 117 -3.44 15.72 -6.50
CA ALA A 117 -4.73 16.40 -6.42
C ALA A 117 -5.33 16.36 -5.02
N ILE A 118 -5.04 15.32 -4.23
CA ILE A 118 -5.56 15.17 -2.86
C ILE A 118 -4.46 15.44 -1.84
N GLY A 119 -3.32 14.76 -1.94
CA GLY A 119 -2.25 14.85 -0.96
C GLY A 119 -1.65 16.25 -0.85
N ALA A 120 -1.12 16.78 -1.96
CA ALA A 120 -0.47 18.08 -1.98
C ALA A 120 -1.44 19.24 -1.70
N SER A 121 -2.65 19.19 -2.26
CA SER A 121 -3.68 20.22 -2.01
C SER A 121 -4.14 20.21 -0.54
N SER A 122 -4.35 19.03 0.05
CA SER A 122 -4.69 18.89 1.47
C SER A 122 -3.53 19.33 2.36
N ALA A 123 -2.28 19.02 1.99
CA ALA A 123 -1.10 19.42 2.76
C ALA A 123 -0.95 20.95 2.77
N TRP A 124 -1.18 21.60 1.63
CA TRP A 124 -1.19 23.06 1.52
C TRP A 124 -2.33 23.67 2.34
N ALA A 125 -3.55 23.14 2.20
CA ALA A 125 -4.72 23.64 2.91
C ALA A 125 -4.61 23.47 4.44
N LEU A 126 -4.25 22.26 4.91
CA LEU A 126 -4.14 21.97 6.34
C LEU A 126 -2.91 22.63 6.96
N GLY A 127 -1.75 22.56 6.28
CA GLY A 127 -0.49 23.05 6.82
C GLY A 127 -0.41 24.58 6.84
N ILE A 128 -0.80 25.22 5.74
CA ILE A 128 -0.61 26.67 5.55
C ILE A 128 -1.91 27.41 5.79
N TRP A 129 -2.98 27.07 5.05
CA TRP A 129 -4.21 27.88 5.08
C TRP A 129 -4.96 27.79 6.42
N LEU A 130 -5.00 26.60 7.02
CA LEU A 130 -5.61 26.35 8.34
C LEU A 130 -4.62 26.47 9.50
N GLY A 131 -3.33 26.67 9.23
CA GLY A 131 -2.32 26.93 10.25
C GLY A 131 -1.91 25.74 11.12
N PHE A 132 -2.20 24.49 10.73
CA PHE A 132 -1.76 23.30 11.49
C PHE A 132 -0.27 22.98 11.32
N GLY A 133 0.48 23.77 10.54
CA GLY A 133 1.92 23.64 10.38
C GLY A 133 2.35 22.26 9.89
N ALA A 134 3.41 21.70 10.50
CA ALA A 134 3.97 20.42 10.11
C ALA A 134 2.96 19.26 10.21
N VAL A 135 2.15 19.21 11.28
CA VAL A 135 1.12 18.16 11.46
C VAL A 135 0.09 18.22 10.34
N GLY A 136 -0.31 19.42 9.91
CA GLY A 136 -1.22 19.63 8.78
C GLY A 136 -0.64 19.13 7.45
N VAL A 137 0.63 19.43 7.17
CA VAL A 137 1.31 18.95 5.95
C VAL A 137 1.34 17.43 5.91
N TRP A 138 1.75 16.78 7.00
CA TRP A 138 1.78 15.31 7.08
C TRP A 138 0.37 14.70 7.04
N GLY A 139 -0.61 15.33 7.67
CA GLY A 139 -2.01 14.92 7.60
C GLY A 139 -2.56 14.97 6.17
N GLY A 140 -2.17 15.98 5.39
CA GLY A 140 -2.49 16.06 3.97
C GLY A 140 -1.84 14.94 3.15
N LEU A 141 -0.58 14.59 3.42
CA LEU A 141 0.04 13.42 2.77
C LEU A 141 -0.72 12.13 3.11
N VAL A 142 -1.12 11.94 4.37
CA VAL A 142 -1.93 10.77 4.78
C VAL A 142 -3.26 10.71 4.04
N SER A 143 -3.92 11.84 3.78
CA SER A 143 -5.18 11.85 3.01
C SER A 143 -4.95 11.35 1.58
N GLY A 144 -3.88 11.79 0.93
CA GLY A 144 -3.48 11.31 -0.41
C GLY A 144 -3.14 9.81 -0.43
N LEU A 145 -2.37 9.32 0.53
CA LEU A 145 -2.09 7.88 0.65
C LEU A 145 -3.36 7.07 0.91
N THR A 146 -4.27 7.57 1.74
CA THR A 146 -5.52 6.90 2.06
C THR A 146 -6.41 6.79 0.82
N ALA A 147 -6.51 7.87 0.02
CA ALA A 147 -7.23 7.85 -1.24
C ALA A 147 -6.64 6.83 -2.22
N ALA A 148 -5.31 6.80 -2.36
CA ALA A 148 -4.63 5.81 -3.19
C ALA A 148 -4.84 4.39 -2.68
N ALA A 149 -4.73 4.15 -1.37
CA ALA A 149 -4.97 2.85 -0.74
C ALA A 149 -6.38 2.32 -1.06
N VAL A 150 -7.40 3.16 -0.90
CA VAL A 150 -8.80 2.80 -1.20
C VAL A 150 -8.98 2.52 -2.69
N ALA A 151 -8.55 3.43 -3.56
CA ALA A 151 -8.75 3.31 -5.01
C ALA A 151 -8.02 2.10 -5.60
N LEU A 152 -6.77 1.85 -5.17
CA LEU A 152 -5.98 0.70 -5.64
C LEU A 152 -6.52 -0.62 -5.10
N THR A 153 -6.95 -0.66 -3.84
CA THR A 153 -7.57 -1.86 -3.26
C THR A 153 -8.87 -2.18 -3.98
N ALA A 154 -9.74 -1.19 -4.21
CA ALA A 154 -10.96 -1.37 -5.00
C ALA A 154 -10.65 -1.87 -6.41
N ARG A 155 -9.67 -1.27 -7.09
CA ARG A 155 -9.21 -1.70 -8.42
C ARG A 155 -8.77 -3.15 -8.44
N PHE A 156 -7.98 -3.59 -7.45
CA PHE A 156 -7.56 -4.97 -7.32
C PHE A 156 -8.75 -5.92 -7.19
N TRP A 157 -9.69 -5.65 -6.27
CA TRP A 157 -10.83 -6.53 -6.04
C TRP A 157 -11.75 -6.63 -7.26
N LEU A 158 -12.04 -5.50 -7.91
CA LEU A 158 -12.80 -5.46 -9.16
C LEU A 158 -12.13 -6.29 -10.26
N ARG A 159 -10.81 -6.17 -10.43
CA ARG A 159 -10.07 -6.95 -11.44
C ARG A 159 -9.94 -8.42 -11.09
N SER A 160 -9.83 -8.76 -9.82
CA SER A 160 -9.82 -10.15 -9.37
C SER A 160 -11.15 -10.85 -9.68
N ALA A 161 -12.25 -10.10 -9.81
CA ALA A 161 -13.57 -10.61 -10.15
C ALA A 161 -13.73 -11.05 -11.60
N THR A 162 -12.97 -10.44 -12.51
CA THR A 162 -13.02 -10.75 -13.94
C THR A 162 -12.04 -11.85 -14.36
N VAL A 163 -11.29 -12.42 -13.42
CA VAL A 163 -10.37 -13.53 -13.71
C VAL A 163 -11.18 -14.81 -13.89
N SER A 164 -11.26 -15.30 -15.11
CA SER A 164 -11.88 -16.59 -15.43
C SER A 164 -10.80 -17.67 -15.57
N PRO A 165 -11.11 -18.93 -15.23
CA PRO A 165 -10.23 -20.05 -15.52
C PRO A 165 -9.93 -20.08 -17.02
N GLN A 166 -8.65 -20.04 -17.39
CA GLN A 166 -8.26 -20.46 -18.73
C GLN A 166 -8.35 -21.98 -18.77
N THR A 167 -9.56 -22.51 -18.98
CA THR A 167 -9.74 -23.92 -19.33
C THR A 167 -9.11 -24.14 -20.70
N ALA A 168 -7.90 -24.71 -20.72
CA ALA A 168 -7.40 -25.61 -21.76
C ALA A 168 -7.64 -25.21 -23.24
N ARG A 169 -7.61 -23.93 -23.61
CA ARG A 169 -7.86 -23.50 -25.00
C ARG A 169 -6.69 -23.72 -25.97
N THR A 170 -5.56 -24.27 -25.50
CA THR A 170 -4.35 -24.50 -26.33
C THR A 170 -3.80 -25.92 -26.27
N ALA A 171 -4.50 -26.87 -25.65
CA ALA A 171 -4.05 -28.26 -25.53
C ALA A 171 -4.73 -29.22 -26.53
N ALA A 172 -5.30 -28.71 -27.63
CA ALA A 172 -5.56 -29.55 -28.79
C ALA A 172 -4.28 -29.53 -29.65
N PRO A 173 -3.46 -30.59 -29.66
CA PRO A 173 -2.40 -30.69 -30.66
C PRO A 173 -3.05 -30.57 -32.06
N PRO A 174 -2.41 -29.90 -33.02
CA PRO A 174 -2.93 -29.84 -34.39
C PRO A 174 -3.19 -31.27 -34.86
N PRO A 175 -4.31 -31.54 -35.57
CA PRO A 175 -4.60 -32.87 -36.07
C PRO A 175 -3.38 -33.34 -36.87
N VAL A 176 -2.79 -34.44 -36.42
CA VAL A 176 -1.68 -35.09 -37.12
C VAL A 176 -2.28 -35.49 -38.47
N ALA A 177 -1.99 -34.71 -39.51
CA ALA A 177 -2.40 -35.03 -40.86
C ALA A 177 -1.86 -36.43 -41.17
N GLY A 178 -2.78 -37.38 -41.31
CA GLY A 178 -2.46 -38.76 -41.66
C GLY A 178 -1.63 -38.75 -42.94
N ARG A 179 -0.36 -39.11 -42.82
CA ARG A 179 0.40 -39.61 -43.97
C ARG A 179 -0.08 -41.04 -44.20
N GLU A 180 -1.16 -41.16 -44.95
CA GLU A 180 -1.46 -42.41 -45.65
C GLU A 180 -0.44 -42.58 -46.78
N ARG A 181 0.29 -43.71 -46.69
CA ARG A 181 0.89 -44.52 -47.76
C ARG A 181 2.03 -43.93 -48.59
#